data_AF-A0A2N8MT85-F1
#
_entry.id   AF-A0A2N8MT85-F1
#
_cell.length_a   1.000
_cell.length_b   1.000
_cell.length_c   1.000
_cell.angle_alpha   90.00
_cell.angle_beta   90.00
_cell.angle_gamma   90.00
#
_symmetry.space_group_name_H-M   'P 1'
#
loop_
_entity.id
_entity.type
_entity.pdbx_description
1 polymer ?
#
loop_
_entity_poly.entity_id
_entity_poly.type
_entity_poly.pdbx_seq_one_letter_code
_entity_poly.pdbx_strand_id
1 'polypeptide(L)'
;MSAPKPNPARERHWICAQRLRERRLSLGLTQREVVVRLQEHGSCTTNRALSAMENGRGLDLGLLPELAASLSCSVTYLLGLTANPESWLPESARHDDVPPAEPVSVPIWRTAGILGPGLPEGFLAPGRQRTGGRPGSNGSPRLTD
;
A
#
# COMPACT_ATOMS: atom_id res chain seq x y z
N MET A 1 39.14 2.44 -8.35
CA MET A 1 38.30 1.26 -8.03
C MET A 1 36.97 1.78 -7.47
N SER A 2 35.88 1.72 -8.23
CA SER A 2 34.57 2.18 -7.74
C SER A 2 34.03 1.18 -6.75
N ALA A 3 33.74 1.62 -5.52
CA ALA A 3 33.10 0.78 -4.52
C ALA A 3 31.75 0.28 -5.06
N PRO A 4 31.37 -0.99 -4.79
CA PRO A 4 30.08 -1.51 -5.20
C PRO A 4 28.96 -0.67 -4.56
N LYS A 5 28.02 -0.19 -5.38
CA LYS A 5 26.84 0.54 -4.88
C LYS A 5 26.10 -0.36 -3.88
N PRO A 6 25.80 0.12 -2.66
CA PRO A 6 25.10 -0.68 -1.68
C PRO A 6 23.74 -1.11 -2.26
N ASN A 7 23.41 -2.39 -2.09
CA ASN A 7 22.11 -2.90 -2.52
C ASN A 7 21.01 -2.22 -1.67
N PRO A 8 20.10 -1.45 -2.29
CA PRO A 8 19.08 -0.69 -1.55
C PRO A 8 18.16 -1.59 -0.71
N ALA A 9 17.95 -2.84 -1.13
CA ALA A 9 17.17 -3.80 -0.34
C ALA A 9 17.88 -4.18 0.98
N ARG A 10 19.22 -4.28 0.96
CA ARG A 10 20.01 -4.60 2.15
C ARG A 10 19.97 -3.46 3.17
N GLU A 11 19.99 -2.22 2.70
CA GLU A 11 19.85 -1.05 3.55
C GLU A 11 18.47 -1.01 4.22
N ARG A 12 17.39 -1.27 3.47
CA ARG A 12 16.04 -1.35 4.03
C ARG A 12 15.89 -2.47 5.05
N HIS A 13 16.44 -3.66 4.78
CA HIS A 13 16.42 -4.77 5.75
C HIS A 13 17.15 -4.42 7.06
N TRP A 14 18.27 -3.67 6.96
CA TRP A 14 18.99 -3.21 8.13
C TRP A 14 18.21 -2.19 8.95
N ILE A 15 17.52 -1.26 8.30
CA ILE A 15 16.64 -0.29 8.96
C ILE A 15 15.52 -1.03 9.72
N CYS A 16 14.88 -2.00 9.09
CA CYS A 16 13.86 -2.83 9.74
C CYS A 16 14.40 -3.56 10.98
N ALA A 17 15.57 -4.17 10.85
CA ALA A 17 16.22 -4.88 11.95
C ALA A 17 16.50 -3.97 13.15
N GLN A 18 16.98 -2.74 12.90
CA GLN A 18 17.22 -1.77 13.96
C GLN A 18 15.91 -1.31 14.61
N ARG A 19 14.89 -0.95 13.82
CA ARG A 19 13.59 -0.52 14.35
C ARG A 19 12.91 -1.59 15.17
N LEU A 20 13.01 -2.85 14.75
CA LEU A 20 12.54 -4.01 15.49
C LEU A 20 13.18 -4.09 16.88
N ARG A 21 14.53 -4.02 16.92
CA ARG A 21 15.30 -4.07 18.16
C ARG A 21 15.01 -2.88 19.06
N GLU A 22 15.03 -1.67 18.52
CA GLU A 22 14.72 -0.43 19.25
C GLU A 22 13.33 -0.48 19.89
N ARG A 23 12.32 -0.90 19.12
CA ARG A 23 10.95 -0.98 19.64
C ARG A 23 10.84 -2.02 20.74
N ARG A 24 11.40 -3.21 20.55
CA ARG A 24 11.43 -4.25 21.59
C ARG A 24 12.06 -3.72 22.88
N LEU A 25 13.20 -3.04 22.79
CA LEU A 25 13.88 -2.45 23.95
C LEU A 25 13.05 -1.34 24.60
N SER A 26 12.39 -0.48 23.82
CA SER A 26 11.52 0.58 24.33
C SER A 26 10.33 0.06 25.14
N LEU A 27 9.87 -1.15 24.82
CA LEU A 27 8.78 -1.84 25.54
C LEU A 27 9.29 -2.67 26.72
N GLY A 28 10.60 -2.73 26.96
CA GLY A 28 11.20 -3.55 28.02
C GLY A 28 11.10 -5.05 27.76
N LEU A 29 10.86 -5.48 26.52
CA LEU A 29 10.60 -6.87 26.18
C LEU A 29 11.90 -7.65 25.89
N THR A 30 11.93 -8.88 26.35
CA THR A 30 12.89 -9.90 25.93
C THR A 30 12.50 -10.48 24.57
N GLN A 31 13.46 -11.08 23.87
CA GLN A 31 13.19 -11.79 22.61
C GLN A 31 12.16 -12.92 22.80
N ARG A 32 12.18 -13.59 23.97
CA ARG A 32 11.25 -14.67 24.29
C ARG A 32 9.81 -14.16 24.40
N GLU A 33 9.59 -13.02 25.04
CA GLU A 33 8.26 -12.43 25.17
C GLU A 33 7.70 -12.00 23.82
N VAL A 34 8.52 -11.45 22.93
CA VAL A 34 8.11 -11.15 21.56
C VAL A 34 7.71 -12.42 20.81
N VAL A 35 8.48 -13.51 20.95
CA VAL A 35 8.14 -14.80 20.34
C VAL A 35 6.81 -15.34 20.86
N VAL A 36 6.54 -15.23 22.16
CA VAL A 36 5.25 -15.65 22.74
C VAL A 36 4.10 -14.84 22.12
N ARG A 37 4.24 -13.53 22.01
CA ARG A 37 3.22 -12.68 21.35
C ARG A 37 3.04 -13.00 19.87
N LEU A 38 4.13 -13.31 19.16
CA LEU A 38 4.06 -13.75 17.76
C LEU A 38 3.26 -15.06 17.61
N GLN A 39 3.38 -15.97 18.57
CA GLN A 39 2.60 -17.22 18.58
C GLN A 39 1.12 -16.96 18.84
N GLU A 40 0.76 -15.98 19.66
CA GLU A 40 -0.64 -15.54 19.85
C GLU A 40 -1.25 -15.00 18.54
N HIS A 41 -0.43 -14.44 17.66
CA HIS A 41 -0.83 -14.01 16.31
C HIS A 41 -0.71 -15.12 15.24
N GLY A 42 -0.43 -16.37 15.64
CA GLY A 42 -0.37 -17.51 14.72
C GLY A 42 0.98 -17.71 14.04
N SER A 43 2.02 -16.99 14.43
CA SER A 43 3.37 -17.14 13.87
C SER A 43 4.24 -18.10 14.68
N CYS A 44 4.79 -19.12 14.02
CA CYS A 44 5.71 -20.09 14.61
C CYS A 44 7.17 -19.61 14.62
N THR A 45 7.40 -18.32 14.94
CA THR A 45 8.75 -17.74 14.99
C THR A 45 9.54 -18.26 16.19
N THR A 46 10.86 -18.44 16.03
CA THR A 46 11.75 -18.87 17.11
C THR A 46 12.60 -17.71 17.64
N ASN A 47 13.12 -17.83 18.86
CA ASN A 47 14.10 -16.86 19.40
C ASN A 47 15.32 -16.69 18.49
N ARG A 48 15.79 -17.79 17.87
CA ARG A 48 16.90 -17.76 16.91
C ARG A 48 16.55 -16.95 15.66
N ALA A 49 15.34 -17.14 15.12
CA ALA A 49 14.86 -16.38 13.98
C ALA A 49 14.71 -14.89 14.32
N LEU A 50 14.10 -14.56 15.46
CA LEU A 50 13.97 -13.18 15.92
C LEU A 50 15.34 -12.51 16.10
N SER A 51 16.29 -13.20 16.75
CA SER A 51 17.65 -12.71 16.89
C SER A 51 18.36 -12.52 15.54
N ALA A 52 18.15 -13.42 14.57
CA ALA A 52 18.68 -13.23 13.22
C ALA A 52 18.11 -11.98 12.56
N MET A 53 16.80 -11.75 12.66
CA MET A 53 16.11 -10.57 12.13
C MET A 53 16.63 -9.28 12.75
N GLU A 54 16.79 -9.22 14.08
CA GLU A 54 17.36 -8.06 14.78
C GLU A 54 18.81 -7.75 14.38
N ASN A 55 19.53 -8.73 13.84
CA ASN A 55 20.88 -8.57 13.32
C ASN A 55 20.93 -8.35 11.79
N GLY A 56 19.78 -8.08 11.16
CA GLY A 56 19.69 -7.78 9.73
C GLY A 56 19.72 -9.00 8.80
N ARG A 57 19.49 -10.20 9.32
CA ARG A 57 19.48 -11.45 8.55
C ARG A 57 18.11 -12.11 8.58
N GLY A 58 17.67 -12.62 7.43
CA GLY A 58 16.43 -13.41 7.36
C GLY A 58 15.19 -12.62 7.77
N LEU A 59 15.13 -11.33 7.44
CA LEU A 59 13.91 -10.55 7.58
C LEU A 59 12.88 -11.11 6.60
N ASP A 60 11.78 -11.63 7.15
CA ASP A 60 10.63 -12.08 6.38
C ASP A 60 9.61 -10.93 6.28
N LEU A 61 9.41 -10.40 5.07
CA LEU A 61 8.44 -9.34 4.83
C LEU A 61 6.99 -9.82 5.04
N GLY A 62 6.74 -11.11 4.87
CA GLY A 62 5.42 -11.71 5.13
C GLY A 62 5.06 -11.72 6.61
N LEU A 63 6.07 -11.66 7.49
CA LEU A 63 5.93 -11.65 8.95
C LEU A 63 5.83 -10.23 9.55
N LEU A 64 6.05 -9.19 8.75
CA LEU A 64 6.05 -7.81 9.22
C LEU A 64 4.73 -7.39 9.90
N PRO A 65 3.53 -7.74 9.39
CA PRO A 65 2.27 -7.39 10.06
C PRO A 65 2.18 -7.97 11.47
N GLU A 66 2.57 -9.23 11.65
CA GLU A 66 2.53 -9.93 12.93
C GLU A 66 3.59 -9.38 13.89
N LEU A 67 4.78 -9.05 13.38
CA LEU A 67 5.81 -8.34 14.17
C LEU A 67 5.31 -6.99 14.64
N ALA A 68 4.70 -6.21 13.76
CA ALA A 68 4.14 -4.90 14.07
C ALA A 68 3.06 -5.00 15.15
N ALA A 69 2.15 -5.97 15.03
CA ALA A 69 1.11 -6.24 16.03
C ALA A 69 1.72 -6.63 17.39
N SER A 70 2.67 -7.59 17.42
CA SER A 70 3.31 -8.07 18.65
C SER A 70 4.09 -6.98 19.41
N LEU A 71 4.59 -5.99 18.68
CA LEU A 71 5.35 -4.83 19.20
C LEU A 71 4.51 -3.56 19.31
N SER A 72 3.19 -3.66 19.13
CA SER A 72 2.25 -2.54 19.21
C SER A 72 2.75 -1.32 18.45
N CYS A 73 3.09 -1.51 17.18
CA CYS A 73 3.58 -0.47 16.28
C CYS A 73 3.05 -0.68 14.85
N SER A 74 3.28 0.27 13.96
CA SER A 74 2.91 0.20 12.55
C SER A 74 4.01 -0.45 11.70
N VAL A 75 3.59 -1.07 10.59
CA VAL A 75 4.53 -1.63 9.61
C VAL A 75 5.39 -0.52 9.00
N THR A 76 4.83 0.68 8.78
CA THR A 76 5.55 1.85 8.26
C THR A 76 6.66 2.32 9.20
N TYR A 77 6.47 2.21 10.52
CA TYR A 77 7.53 2.46 11.49
C TYR A 77 8.66 1.44 11.35
N LEU A 78 8.35 0.14 11.28
CA LEU A 78 9.36 -0.90 11.09
C LEU A 78 10.13 -0.70 9.79
N LEU A 79 9.46 -0.32 8.69
CA LEU A 79 10.10 0.00 7.41
C LEU A 79 10.95 1.29 7.43
N GLY A 80 10.95 2.03 8.54
CA GLY A 80 11.65 3.30 8.69
C GLY A 80 11.06 4.42 7.85
N LEU A 81 9.77 4.33 7.49
CA LEU A 81 9.06 5.35 6.72
C LEU A 81 8.49 6.45 7.62
N THR A 82 8.38 6.20 8.92
CA THR A 82 7.99 7.17 9.93
C THR A 82 8.78 6.92 11.22
N ALA A 83 9.02 7.98 11.99
CA ALA A 83 9.59 7.87 13.34
C ALA A 83 8.52 7.56 14.41
N ASN A 84 7.23 7.80 14.11
CA ASN A 84 6.15 7.56 15.06
C ASN A 84 5.68 6.10 14.96
N PRO A 85 5.78 5.30 16.04
CA PRO A 85 5.38 3.90 16.05
C PRO A 85 3.89 3.67 15.79
N GLU A 86 3.02 4.66 15.99
CA GLU A 86 1.57 4.53 15.78
C GLU A 86 1.10 5.09 14.43
N SER A 87 1.98 5.80 13.71
CA SER A 87 1.63 6.43 12.43
C SER A 87 1.66 5.42 11.29
N TRP A 88 0.57 5.34 10.53
CA TRP A 88 0.51 4.63 9.26
C TRP A 88 0.95 5.49 8.06
N LEU A 89 1.00 6.82 8.24
CA LEU A 89 1.45 7.73 7.20
C LEU A 89 2.98 7.80 7.19
N PRO A 90 3.63 7.64 6.02
CA PRO A 90 5.05 7.89 5.87
C PRO A 90 5.33 9.40 5.98
N GLU A 91 6.51 9.77 6.46
CA GLU A 91 6.89 11.17 6.65
C GLU A 91 6.90 11.96 5.34
N SER A 92 7.20 11.28 4.22
CA SER A 92 7.15 11.88 2.89
C SER A 92 5.75 12.31 2.46
N ALA A 93 4.69 11.66 2.97
CA ALA A 93 3.31 12.01 2.66
C ALA A 93 2.78 13.20 3.50
N ARG A 94 3.53 13.65 4.51
CA ARG A 94 3.16 14.82 5.33
C ARG A 94 3.61 16.15 4.73
N HIS A 95 4.48 16.12 3.73
CA HIS A 95 4.94 17.33 3.04
C HIS A 95 3.92 17.89 2.03
N ASP A 96 2.86 17.14 1.73
CA ASP A 96 1.75 17.61 0.88
C ASP A 96 0.80 18.58 1.60
N ASP A 97 0.99 18.82 2.91
CA ASP A 97 0.24 19.83 3.70
C ASP A 97 0.84 21.25 3.62
N VAL A 98 1.88 21.48 2.79
CA VAL A 98 2.20 22.85 2.39
C VAL A 98 1.06 23.32 1.49
N PRO A 99 0.25 24.33 1.88
CA PRO A 99 -0.84 24.78 1.04
C PRO A 99 -0.26 25.16 -0.32
N PRO A 100 -0.77 24.59 -1.43
CA PRO A 100 -0.35 25.03 -2.75
C PRO A 100 -0.63 26.52 -2.84
N ALA A 101 0.40 27.29 -3.19
CA ALA A 101 0.24 28.69 -3.54
C ALA A 101 -0.81 28.79 -4.65
N GLU A 102 -2.00 29.25 -4.25
CA GLU A 102 -3.22 29.53 -5.00
C GLU A 102 -3.76 28.46 -5.98
N PRO A 103 -5.07 28.17 -5.94
CA PRO A 103 -5.69 27.19 -6.82
C PRO A 103 -5.74 27.75 -8.25
N VAL A 104 -4.90 27.22 -9.14
CA VAL A 104 -5.18 27.32 -10.57
C VAL A 104 -6.43 26.50 -10.83
N SER A 105 -7.56 27.17 -11.01
CA SER A 105 -8.86 26.60 -11.37
C SER A 105 -8.75 25.72 -12.60
N VAL A 106 -8.55 24.41 -12.40
CA VAL A 106 -8.73 23.41 -13.44
C VAL A 106 -10.20 22.94 -13.42
N PRO A 107 -10.88 22.85 -14.58
CA PRO A 107 -12.28 22.47 -14.62
C PRO A 107 -12.45 21.04 -14.11
N ILE A 108 -13.21 20.89 -13.03
CA ILE A 108 -13.64 19.59 -12.51
C ILE A 108 -14.70 19.03 -13.47
N TRP A 109 -14.26 18.24 -14.45
CA TRP A 109 -15.16 17.31 -15.11
C TRP A 109 -15.31 16.09 -14.22
N ARG A 110 -16.49 15.99 -13.60
CA ARG A 110 -16.97 14.77 -12.96
C ARG A 110 -16.94 13.65 -13.99
N THR A 111 -16.04 12.69 -13.87
CA THR A 111 -16.12 11.47 -14.66
C THR A 111 -15.72 10.28 -13.80
N ALA A 112 -16.74 9.54 -13.40
CA ALA A 112 -16.61 8.17 -12.95
C ALA A 112 -15.93 7.36 -14.07
N GLY A 113 -14.82 6.70 -13.76
CA GLY A 113 -14.16 5.79 -14.69
C GLY A 113 -12.66 5.72 -14.47
N ILE A 114 -12.22 4.62 -13.86
CA ILE A 114 -10.84 4.18 -13.85
C ILE A 114 -10.46 3.85 -15.30
N LEU A 115 -10.04 4.83 -16.10
CA LEU A 115 -9.21 4.67 -17.30
C LEU A 115 -8.88 6.09 -17.80
N GLY A 116 -7.59 6.39 -17.99
CA GLY A 116 -7.09 7.72 -18.38
C GLY A 116 -7.61 8.23 -19.73
N PRO A 117 -7.27 9.48 -20.10
CA PRO A 117 -7.84 10.16 -21.26
C PRO A 117 -7.25 9.59 -22.54
N GLY A 118 -8.03 8.79 -23.27
CA GLY A 118 -7.57 8.24 -24.55
C GLY A 118 -8.42 7.11 -25.12
N LEU A 119 -9.72 7.07 -24.86
CA LEU A 119 -10.59 6.14 -25.59
C LEU A 119 -11.01 6.78 -26.92
N PRO A 120 -10.82 6.09 -28.06
CA PRO A 120 -11.31 6.58 -29.33
C PRO A 120 -12.84 6.64 -29.33
N GLU A 121 -13.37 7.62 -30.03
CA GLU A 121 -14.81 7.83 -30.22
C GLU A 121 -15.42 6.55 -30.82
N GLY A 122 -16.29 5.88 -30.07
CA GLY A 122 -16.92 4.60 -30.46
C GLY A 122 -16.55 3.37 -29.62
N PHE A 123 -15.69 3.49 -28.59
CA PHE A 123 -15.42 2.35 -27.70
C PHE A 123 -16.64 2.00 -26.83
N LEU A 124 -17.31 0.88 -27.16
CA LEU A 124 -18.29 0.23 -26.29
C LEU A 124 -17.59 -0.86 -25.48
N ALA A 125 -17.58 -0.73 -24.15
CA ALA A 125 -17.13 -1.80 -23.27
C ALA A 125 -17.99 -3.06 -23.52
N PRO A 126 -17.37 -4.25 -23.71
CA PRO A 126 -18.13 -5.47 -23.90
C PRO A 126 -18.90 -5.79 -22.61
N GLY A 127 -20.22 -5.92 -22.70
CA GLY A 127 -21.03 -6.47 -21.60
C GLY A 127 -22.35 -5.78 -21.28
N ARG A 128 -22.78 -4.74 -22.01
CA ARG A 128 -24.09 -4.11 -21.75
C ARG A 128 -25.06 -4.22 -22.93
N GLN A 129 -25.53 -5.45 -23.20
CA GLN A 129 -26.78 -5.61 -23.94
C GLN A 129 -27.93 -5.16 -23.03
N ARG A 130 -28.49 -3.97 -23.29
CA ARG A 130 -29.87 -3.68 -22.85
C ARG A 130 -30.81 -4.33 -23.85
N THR A 131 -31.35 -5.47 -23.45
CA THR A 131 -32.51 -6.11 -24.05
C THR A 131 -33.73 -5.21 -23.93
N GLY A 132 -34.48 -5.10 -25.02
CA GLY A 132 -35.94 -4.89 -25.00
C GLY A 132 -36.44 -3.45 -25.10
N GLY A 133 -37.09 -3.14 -26.24
CA GLY A 133 -37.98 -1.98 -26.33
C GLY A 133 -38.27 -1.53 -27.77
N ARG A 134 -39.11 -2.28 -28.50
CA ARG A 134 -39.74 -1.87 -29.77
C ARG A 134 -40.33 -0.45 -29.67
N PRO A 135 -40.12 0.43 -30.66
CA PRO A 135 -41.09 1.48 -30.98
C PRO A 135 -42.01 0.99 -32.09
N GLY A 136 -43.30 0.90 -31.75
CA GLY A 136 -44.37 0.75 -32.73
C GLY A 136 -44.63 2.05 -33.49
N SER A 137 -45.16 1.85 -34.70
CA SER A 137 -46.05 2.75 -35.46
C SER A 137 -45.61 4.20 -35.72
N ASN A 138 -45.31 4.51 -36.98
CA ASN A 138 -46.23 5.29 -37.83
C ASN A 138 -45.67 5.53 -39.25
N GLY A 139 -46.55 5.45 -40.26
CA GLY A 139 -46.43 6.26 -41.47
C GLY A 139 -46.22 5.53 -42.81
N SER A 140 -47.28 4.92 -43.35
CA SER A 140 -47.56 4.99 -44.80
C SER A 140 -48.21 6.37 -45.07
N PRO A 141 -48.18 6.99 -46.27
CA PRO A 141 -48.43 6.31 -47.57
C PRO A 141 -47.75 6.90 -48.84
N ARG A 142 -48.09 6.24 -49.98
CA ARG A 142 -48.01 6.63 -51.41
C ARG A 142 -46.65 6.52 -52.09
N LEU A 143 -46.55 6.35 -53.41
CA LEU A 143 -47.28 5.81 -54.59
C LEU A 143 -46.37 6.23 -55.78
N THR A 144 -46.55 5.63 -56.96
CA THR A 144 -45.88 5.85 -58.28
C THR A 144 -44.62 5.02 -58.48
N ASP A 145 -44.47 4.21 -59.53
CA ASP A 145 -45.27 3.91 -60.73
C ASP A 145 -44.97 2.46 -61.14
#